data_AF-A0A3R0XE95-F1
#
_entry.id   AF-A0A3R0XE95-F1
#
_cell.length_a   1.000
_cell.length_b   1.000
_cell.length_c   1.000
_cell.angle_alpha   90.00
_cell.angle_beta   90.00
_cell.angle_gamma   90.00
#
_symmetry.space_group_name_H-M   'P 1'
#
loop_
_entity.id
_entity.type
_entity.pdbx_description
1 polymer ?
#
loop_
_entity_poly.entity_id
_entity_poly.type
_entity_poly.pdbx_seq_one_letter_code
_entity_poly.pdbx_strand_id
1 'polypeptide(L)'
;MSWSLNPANRVALWVCGGVMLALLAVVAVLAWQVSRLSERAGTLASERDTAIDERDEARAETALQALNFNRVNQITEEARRVRQQSAITAQNVRRDIHAHISEESCSSVLLPADDSDRLLGYVNALRDEALRPDAAGAAGPDAAVTPARRLTWGQAVEWLPLLMGDIQSCNADKAGLRRIDKERVSEATKKN
;
A
#
# COMPACT_ATOMS: atom_id res chain seq x y z
N MET A 1 29.03 73.39 56.45
CA MET A 1 30.18 72.50 56.69
C MET A 1 30.61 71.92 55.36
N SER A 2 31.56 72.57 54.69
CA SER A 2 32.11 72.12 53.41
C SER A 2 33.14 71.02 53.65
N TRP A 3 32.81 69.78 53.31
CA TRP A 3 33.75 68.66 53.37
C TRP A 3 34.75 68.80 52.21
N SER A 4 35.94 69.33 52.46
CA SER A 4 37.04 69.32 51.50
C SER A 4 37.69 67.93 51.50
N LEU A 5 37.38 67.09 50.50
CA LEU A 5 38.09 65.83 50.31
C LEU A 5 39.52 66.09 49.82
N ASN A 6 40.50 65.52 50.54
CA ASN A 6 41.93 65.51 50.16
C ASN A 6 42.13 65.00 48.72
N PRO A 7 43.11 65.54 47.95
CA PRO A 7 43.36 65.15 46.56
C PRO A 7 43.68 63.65 46.40
N ALA A 8 44.38 63.06 47.38
CA ALA A 8 44.64 61.62 47.43
C ALA A 8 43.36 60.76 47.58
N ASN A 9 42.37 61.26 48.34
CA ASN A 9 41.10 60.55 48.55
C ASN A 9 40.21 60.61 47.29
N ARG A 10 40.34 61.68 46.50
CA ARG A 10 39.68 61.80 45.18
C ARG A 10 40.26 60.79 44.20
N VAL A 11 41.59 60.68 44.11
CA VAL A 11 42.27 59.69 43.25
C VAL A 11 41.92 58.25 43.67
N ALA A 12 41.93 57.95 44.97
CA ALA A 12 41.51 56.64 45.48
C ALA A 12 40.04 56.33 45.15
N LEU A 13 39.13 57.32 45.23
CA LEU A 13 37.73 57.18 44.81
C LEU A 13 37.59 56.89 43.31
N TRP A 14 38.38 57.56 42.45
CA TRP A 14 38.39 57.30 41.01
C TRP A 14 38.96 55.91 40.67
N VAL A 15 40.01 55.48 41.36
CA VAL A 15 40.60 54.14 41.18
C VAL A 15 39.65 53.04 41.66
N CYS A 16 39.09 53.16 42.86
CA CYS A 16 38.09 52.21 43.38
C CYS A 16 36.82 52.19 42.53
N GLY A 17 36.36 53.36 42.06
CA GLY A 17 35.24 53.47 41.14
C GLY A 17 35.51 52.81 39.79
N GLY A 18 36.72 52.98 39.24
CA GLY A 18 37.15 52.36 37.99
C GLY A 18 37.26 50.83 38.10
N VAL A 19 37.79 50.31 39.20
CA VAL A 19 37.87 48.85 39.46
C VAL A 19 36.46 48.26 39.62
N MET A 20 35.55 48.93 40.33
CA MET A 20 34.16 48.48 40.46
C MET A 20 33.45 48.45 39.09
N LEU A 21 33.65 49.47 38.26
CA LEU A 21 33.12 49.52 36.89
C LEU A 21 33.65 48.39 36.00
N ALA A 22 34.95 48.10 36.10
CA ALA A 22 35.57 47.00 35.35
C ALA A 22 34.98 45.64 35.76
N LEU A 23 34.77 45.40 37.06
CA LEU A 23 34.14 44.18 37.55
C LEU A 23 32.68 44.05 37.08
N LEU A 24 31.91 45.15 37.11
CA LEU A 24 30.54 45.16 36.59
C LEU A 24 30.49 44.87 35.08
N ALA A 25 31.43 45.39 34.31
CA ALA A 25 31.53 45.11 32.87
C ALA A 25 31.82 43.62 32.60
N VAL A 26 32.71 43.00 33.38
CA VAL A 26 33.00 41.56 33.26
C VAL A 26 31.78 40.72 33.61
N VAL A 27 31.07 41.04 34.69
CA VAL A 27 29.83 40.35 35.09
C VAL A 27 28.75 40.48 34.00
N ALA A 28 28.60 41.67 33.40
CA ALA A 28 27.64 41.89 32.32
C ALA A 28 27.98 41.06 31.07
N VAL A 29 29.26 40.96 30.69
CA VAL A 29 29.70 40.13 29.56
C VAL A 29 29.46 38.64 29.82
N LEU A 30 29.74 38.16 31.03
CA LEU A 30 29.47 36.77 31.41
C LEU A 30 27.97 36.47 31.41
N ALA A 31 27.15 37.38 31.95
CA ALA A 31 25.69 37.25 31.93
C ALA A 31 25.15 37.17 30.50
N TRP A 32 25.68 37.99 29.58
CA TRP A 32 25.29 37.96 28.17
C TRP A 32 25.72 36.67 27.45
N GLN A 33 26.89 36.11 27.78
CA GLN A 33 27.30 34.83 27.20
C GLN A 33 26.43 33.66 27.70
N VAL A 34 26.08 33.66 29.00
CA VAL A 34 25.20 32.65 29.58
C VAL A 34 23.80 32.74 28.99
N SER A 35 23.24 33.95 28.81
CA SER A 35 21.92 34.11 28.20
C SER A 35 21.90 33.56 26.77
N ARG A 36 22.93 33.88 25.96
CA ARG A 36 23.06 33.37 24.60
C ARG A 36 23.25 31.86 24.51
N LEU A 37 23.96 31.26 25.47
CA LEU A 37 24.08 29.80 25.57
C LEU A 37 22.74 29.16 25.95
N SER A 38 22.00 29.76 26.89
CA SER A 38 20.70 29.26 27.35
C SER A 38 19.63 29.33 26.26
N GLU A 39 19.63 30.38 25.44
CA GLU A 39 18.76 30.50 24.28
C GLU A 39 19.05 29.40 23.25
N ARG A 40 20.33 29.16 22.92
CA ARG A 40 20.73 28.08 22.02
C ARG A 40 20.37 26.70 22.57
N ALA A 41 20.58 26.49 23.87
CA ALA A 41 20.22 25.23 24.52
C ALA A 41 18.70 25.02 24.51
N GLY A 42 17.92 26.08 24.71
CA GLY A 42 16.46 26.05 24.60
C GLY A 42 15.97 25.78 23.18
N THR A 43 16.58 26.39 22.17
CA THR A 43 16.22 26.15 20.76
C THR A 43 16.56 24.73 20.32
N LEU A 44 17.75 24.22 20.68
CA LEU A 44 18.14 22.84 20.39
C LEU A 44 17.27 21.82 21.14
N ALA A 45 16.88 22.11 22.39
CA ALA A 45 15.98 21.24 23.14
C ALA A 45 14.59 21.20 22.50
N SER A 46 14.07 22.35 22.07
CA SER A 46 12.79 22.44 21.35
C SER A 46 12.83 21.70 20.02
N GLU A 47 13.89 21.86 19.23
CA GLU A 47 14.05 21.20 17.93
C GLU A 47 14.21 19.68 18.08
N ARG A 48 14.88 19.24 19.15
CA ARG A 48 14.98 17.82 19.52
C ARG A 48 13.62 17.26 19.94
N ASP A 49 12.85 17.99 20.73
CA ASP A 49 11.53 17.55 21.18
C ASP A 49 10.54 17.47 20.00
N THR A 50 10.57 18.43 19.07
CA THR A 50 9.77 18.35 17.83
C THR A 50 10.20 17.17 16.96
N ALA A 51 11.50 16.94 16.79
CA ALA A 51 12.01 15.80 16.02
C ALA A 51 11.66 14.44 16.67
N ILE A 52 11.57 14.39 18.00
CA ILE A 52 11.12 13.20 18.74
C ILE A 52 9.66 12.92 18.46
N ASP A 53 8.82 13.95 18.51
CA ASP A 53 7.37 13.87 18.32
C ASP A 53 7.04 13.43 16.87
N GLU A 54 7.63 14.08 15.87
CA GLU A 54 7.50 13.70 14.46
C GLU A 54 7.93 12.25 14.21
N ARG A 55 9.01 11.82 14.86
CA ARG A 55 9.51 10.43 14.75
C ARG A 55 8.56 9.44 15.43
N ASP A 56 7.94 9.80 16.54
CA ASP A 56 6.96 8.94 17.21
C ASP A 56 5.66 8.84 16.41
N GLU A 57 5.20 9.94 15.82
CA GLU A 57 4.09 9.95 14.85
C GLU A 57 4.41 9.05 13.65
N ALA A 58 5.56 9.24 13.01
CA ALA A 58 6.00 8.42 11.87
C ALA A 58 6.11 6.93 12.23
N ARG A 59 6.57 6.59 13.45
CA ARG A 59 6.62 5.20 13.93
C ARG A 59 5.23 4.61 14.13
N ALA A 60 4.29 5.39 14.66
CA ALA A 60 2.90 4.94 14.82
C ALA A 60 2.24 4.69 13.47
N GLU A 61 2.43 5.56 12.49
CA GLU A 61 1.94 5.38 11.12
C GLU A 61 2.56 4.15 10.44
N THR A 62 3.88 3.95 10.60
CA THR A 62 4.58 2.79 10.06
C THR A 62 4.07 1.48 10.68
N ALA A 63 3.82 1.46 11.99
CA ALA A 63 3.28 0.29 12.67
C ALA A 63 1.86 -0.07 12.19
N LEU A 64 1.02 0.95 11.96
CA LEU A 64 -0.31 0.77 11.39
C LEU A 64 -0.23 0.23 9.95
N GLN A 65 0.66 0.78 9.13
CA GLN A 65 0.88 0.30 7.77
C GLN A 65 1.35 -1.16 7.73
N ALA A 66 2.24 -1.57 8.64
CA ALA A 66 2.72 -2.95 8.74
C ALA A 66 1.59 -3.93 9.13
N LEU A 67 0.71 -3.54 10.06
CA LEU A 67 -0.47 -4.34 10.42
C LEU A 67 -1.42 -4.50 9.23
N ASN A 68 -1.66 -3.43 8.48
CA ASN A 68 -2.51 -3.45 7.28
C ASN A 68 -1.92 -4.34 6.19
N PHE A 69 -0.61 -4.27 5.97
CA PHE A 69 0.09 -5.14 5.04
C PHE A 69 -0.02 -6.61 5.44
N ASN A 70 0.19 -6.92 6.73
CA ASN A 70 0.05 -8.28 7.24
C ASN A 70 -1.37 -8.84 7.01
N ARG A 71 -2.41 -8.02 7.25
CA ARG A 71 -3.79 -8.43 7.06
C ARG A 71 -4.15 -8.63 5.59
N VAL A 72 -3.77 -7.70 4.72
CA VAL A 72 -3.94 -7.85 3.26
C VAL A 72 -3.23 -9.12 2.79
N ASN A 73 -2.01 -9.37 3.25
CA ASN A 73 -1.25 -10.57 2.92
C ASN A 73 -1.99 -11.85 3.34
N GLN A 74 -2.58 -11.88 4.55
CA GLN A 74 -3.42 -13.00 4.99
C GLN A 74 -4.62 -13.22 4.07
N ILE A 75 -5.35 -12.16 3.72
CA ILE A 75 -6.53 -12.24 2.83
C ILE A 75 -6.12 -12.77 1.45
N THR A 76 -4.98 -12.31 0.92
CA THR A 76 -4.47 -12.77 -0.37
C THR A 76 -4.01 -14.22 -0.33
N GLU A 77 -3.44 -14.68 0.78
CA GLU A 77 -3.02 -16.08 0.96
C GLU A 77 -4.24 -17.00 1.08
N GLU A 78 -5.29 -16.59 1.80
CA GLU A 78 -6.57 -17.30 1.84
C GLU A 78 -7.19 -17.42 0.43
N ALA A 79 -7.23 -16.32 -0.33
CA ALA A 79 -7.70 -16.33 -1.71
C ALA A 79 -6.86 -17.28 -2.58
N ARG A 80 -5.53 -17.22 -2.47
CA ARG A 80 -4.60 -18.10 -3.20
C ARG A 80 -4.86 -19.58 -2.95
N ARG A 81 -5.10 -19.95 -1.68
CA ARG A 81 -5.45 -21.34 -1.32
C ARG A 81 -6.74 -21.78 -1.97
N VAL A 82 -7.77 -20.92 -1.99
CA VAL A 82 -9.02 -21.21 -2.70
C VAL A 82 -8.78 -21.39 -4.19
N ARG A 83 -7.97 -20.53 -4.85
CA ARG A 83 -7.65 -20.70 -6.28
C ARG A 83 -6.95 -22.03 -6.57
N GLN A 84 -6.01 -22.41 -5.72
CA GLN A 84 -5.31 -23.70 -5.86
C GLN A 84 -6.26 -24.87 -5.69
N GLN A 85 -7.09 -24.84 -4.66
CA GLN A 85 -8.05 -25.90 -4.38
C GLN A 85 -9.11 -25.99 -5.49
N SER A 86 -9.66 -24.86 -5.95
CA SER A 86 -10.65 -24.84 -7.02
C SER A 86 -10.06 -25.36 -8.33
N ALA A 87 -8.82 -24.99 -8.66
CA ALA A 87 -8.12 -25.51 -9.84
C ALA A 87 -7.90 -27.03 -9.76
N ILE A 88 -7.46 -27.56 -8.61
CA ILE A 88 -7.29 -29.01 -8.40
C ILE A 88 -8.64 -29.73 -8.53
N THR A 89 -9.68 -29.23 -7.84
CA THR A 89 -11.02 -29.82 -7.90
C THR A 89 -11.58 -29.79 -9.32
N ALA A 90 -11.50 -28.66 -10.01
CA ALA A 90 -11.94 -28.52 -11.39
C ALA A 90 -11.22 -29.50 -12.33
N GLN A 91 -9.91 -29.66 -12.15
CA GLN A 91 -9.10 -30.58 -12.94
C GLN A 91 -9.47 -32.06 -12.68
N ASN A 92 -9.78 -32.41 -11.42
CA ASN A 92 -10.22 -33.76 -11.06
C ASN A 92 -11.61 -34.04 -11.66
N VAL A 93 -12.56 -33.13 -11.49
CA VAL A 93 -13.90 -33.27 -12.09
C VAL A 93 -13.82 -33.34 -13.61
N ARG A 94 -12.96 -32.55 -14.26
CA ARG A 94 -12.71 -32.66 -15.71
C ARG A 94 -12.23 -34.05 -16.08
N ARG A 95 -11.29 -34.62 -15.34
CA ARG A 95 -10.77 -35.96 -15.59
C ARG A 95 -11.85 -37.02 -15.46
N ASP A 96 -12.69 -36.91 -14.44
CA ASP A 96 -13.80 -37.84 -14.20
C ASP A 96 -14.84 -37.72 -15.32
N ILE A 97 -15.16 -36.51 -15.76
CA ILE A 97 -16.03 -36.27 -16.91
C ILE A 97 -15.41 -36.84 -18.18
N HIS A 98 -14.12 -36.59 -18.44
CA HIS A 98 -13.41 -37.14 -19.60
C HIS A 98 -13.49 -38.66 -19.63
N ALA A 99 -13.25 -39.33 -18.50
CA ALA A 99 -13.33 -40.78 -18.41
C ALA A 99 -14.70 -41.30 -18.85
N HIS A 100 -15.79 -40.73 -18.34
CA HIS A 100 -17.15 -41.15 -18.72
C HIS A 100 -17.52 -40.76 -20.16
N ILE A 101 -17.28 -39.52 -20.56
CA ILE A 101 -17.75 -39.02 -21.87
C ILE A 101 -16.90 -39.58 -23.03
N SER A 102 -15.65 -39.98 -22.80
CA SER A 102 -14.80 -40.55 -23.86
C SER A 102 -15.34 -41.86 -24.45
N GLU A 103 -16.15 -42.59 -23.68
CA GLU A 103 -16.81 -43.83 -24.12
C GLU A 103 -18.06 -43.58 -24.98
N GLU A 104 -18.60 -42.37 -24.92
CA GLU A 104 -19.82 -42.00 -25.65
C GLU A 104 -19.53 -41.70 -27.12
N SER A 105 -20.34 -42.28 -28.02
CA SER A 105 -20.18 -42.10 -29.46
C SER A 105 -20.26 -40.64 -29.93
N CYS A 106 -21.03 -39.80 -29.22
CA CYS A 106 -21.19 -38.38 -29.53
C CYS A 106 -19.97 -37.53 -29.15
N SER A 107 -19.07 -38.01 -28.29
CA SER A 107 -17.95 -37.25 -27.75
C SER A 107 -16.95 -36.78 -28.80
N SER A 108 -16.73 -37.60 -29.83
CA SER A 108 -15.85 -37.32 -30.96
C SER A 108 -16.52 -36.50 -32.07
N VAL A 109 -17.84 -36.28 -31.99
CA VAL A 109 -18.58 -35.49 -32.98
C VAL A 109 -18.22 -34.02 -32.82
N LEU A 110 -17.89 -33.39 -33.95
CA LEU A 110 -17.60 -31.96 -34.01
C LEU A 110 -18.84 -31.13 -33.64
N LEU A 111 -18.65 -30.06 -32.87
CA LEU A 111 -19.69 -29.04 -32.76
C LEU A 111 -19.99 -28.47 -34.16
N PRO A 112 -21.24 -28.04 -34.42
CA PRO A 112 -21.55 -27.23 -35.58
C PRO A 112 -20.58 -26.05 -35.72
N ALA A 113 -20.18 -25.76 -36.96
CA ALA A 113 -19.16 -24.75 -37.23
C ALA A 113 -19.60 -23.37 -36.72
N ASP A 114 -20.84 -22.98 -37.00
CA ASP A 114 -21.40 -21.70 -36.56
C ASP A 114 -21.38 -21.54 -35.02
N ASP A 115 -21.67 -22.61 -34.27
CA ASP A 115 -21.63 -22.57 -32.80
C ASP A 115 -20.20 -22.52 -32.26
N SER A 116 -19.28 -23.27 -32.88
CA SER A 116 -17.85 -23.24 -32.52
C SER A 116 -17.24 -21.86 -32.76
N ASP A 117 -17.55 -21.24 -33.89
CA ASP A 117 -17.05 -19.93 -34.28
C ASP A 117 -17.62 -18.84 -33.37
N ARG A 118 -18.91 -18.93 -33.00
CA ARG A 118 -19.53 -18.03 -32.01
C ARG A 118 -18.87 -18.14 -30.64
N LEU A 119 -18.58 -19.35 -30.16
CA LEU A 119 -17.88 -19.55 -28.89
C LEU A 119 -16.45 -18.98 -28.93
N LEU A 120 -15.72 -19.22 -30.03
CA LEU A 120 -14.38 -18.67 -30.21
C LEU A 120 -14.40 -17.14 -30.24
N GLY A 121 -15.34 -16.54 -30.97
CA GLY A 121 -15.55 -15.10 -31.00
C GLY A 121 -15.82 -14.53 -29.61
N TYR A 122 -16.67 -15.21 -28.82
CA TYR A 122 -16.97 -14.79 -27.44
C TYR A 122 -15.73 -14.88 -26.53
N VAL A 123 -14.94 -15.95 -26.62
CA VAL A 123 -13.69 -16.09 -25.84
C VAL A 123 -12.67 -15.02 -26.21
N ASN A 124 -12.55 -14.69 -27.50
CA ASN A 124 -11.67 -13.61 -27.95
C ASN A 124 -12.13 -12.25 -27.42
N ALA A 125 -13.43 -11.97 -27.45
CA ALA A 125 -13.99 -10.74 -26.87
C ALA A 125 -13.73 -10.64 -25.36
N LEU A 126 -13.89 -11.74 -24.61
CA LEU A 126 -13.56 -11.79 -23.17
C LEU A 126 -12.07 -11.52 -22.91
N ARG A 127 -11.17 -12.09 -23.72
CA ARG A 127 -9.73 -11.85 -23.60
C ARG A 127 -9.39 -10.39 -23.91
N ASP A 128 -9.99 -9.83 -24.95
CA ASP A 128 -9.76 -8.44 -25.35
C ASP A 128 -10.23 -7.45 -24.27
N GLU A 129 -11.41 -7.68 -23.69
CA GLU A 129 -11.93 -6.90 -22.56
C GLU A 129 -10.98 -6.95 -21.35
N ALA A 130 -10.42 -8.12 -21.04
CA ALA A 130 -9.49 -8.28 -19.93
C ALA A 130 -8.13 -7.59 -20.17
N LEU A 131 -7.66 -7.53 -21.42
CA LEU A 131 -6.37 -6.93 -21.79
C LEU A 131 -6.46 -5.42 -22.05
N ARG A 132 -7.62 -4.93 -22.47
CA ARG A 132 -7.85 -3.53 -22.83
C ARG A 132 -9.12 -3.00 -22.14
N PRO A 133 -9.14 -2.88 -20.80
CA PRO A 133 -10.30 -2.38 -20.06
C PRO A 133 -10.71 -0.95 -20.45
N ASP A 134 -9.79 -0.18 -21.03
CA ASP A 134 -10.01 1.22 -21.43
C ASP A 134 -10.29 1.38 -22.94
N ALA A 135 -10.15 0.31 -23.74
CA ALA A 135 -10.43 0.37 -25.16
C ALA A 135 -11.93 0.11 -25.39
N ALA A 136 -12.71 1.18 -25.38
CA ALA A 136 -14.11 1.14 -25.78
C ALA A 136 -14.25 0.46 -27.16
N GLY A 137 -14.76 -0.77 -27.18
CA GLY A 137 -15.41 -1.38 -28.34
C GLY A 137 -14.56 -1.54 -29.61
N ALA A 138 -13.29 -1.92 -29.52
CA ALA A 138 -12.47 -2.17 -30.70
C ALA A 138 -11.89 -3.59 -30.71
N ALA A 139 -12.72 -4.54 -31.16
CA ALA A 139 -12.30 -5.65 -32.03
C ALA A 139 -13.57 -6.37 -32.50
N GLY A 140 -14.13 -5.92 -33.64
CA GLY A 140 -14.91 -6.84 -34.47
C GLY A 140 -13.98 -7.98 -34.90
N PRO A 141 -14.47 -9.23 -34.99
CA PRO A 141 -13.61 -10.35 -35.33
C PRO A 141 -12.99 -10.11 -36.72
N ASP A 142 -11.69 -9.83 -36.75
CA ASP A 142 -10.93 -9.94 -37.99
C ASP A 142 -11.04 -11.40 -38.43
N ALA A 143 -11.61 -11.59 -39.61
CA ALA A 143 -11.83 -12.89 -40.24
C ALA A 143 -10.50 -13.51 -40.68
N ALA A 144 -9.63 -13.83 -39.74
CA ALA A 144 -8.49 -14.69 -39.97
C ALA A 144 -8.97 -16.14 -39.94
N VAL A 145 -9.23 -16.68 -41.13
CA VAL A 145 -9.46 -18.11 -41.38
C VAL A 145 -8.19 -18.86 -41.01
N THR A 146 -8.03 -19.11 -39.72
CA THR A 146 -7.08 -20.09 -39.19
C THR A 146 -7.85 -21.41 -39.16
N PRO A 147 -7.31 -22.54 -39.63
CA PRO A 147 -8.01 -23.81 -39.52
C PRO A 147 -8.19 -24.11 -38.04
N ALA A 148 -9.39 -23.80 -37.52
CA ALA A 148 -9.72 -23.99 -36.13
C ALA A 148 -9.57 -25.48 -35.83
N ARG A 149 -8.80 -25.81 -34.78
CA ARG A 149 -9.07 -27.05 -34.06
C ARG A 149 -10.54 -26.96 -33.62
N ARG A 150 -11.43 -27.57 -34.39
CA ARG A 150 -12.87 -27.54 -34.11
C ARG A 150 -13.12 -28.31 -32.82
N LEU A 151 -13.88 -27.69 -31.93
CA LEU A 151 -14.23 -28.26 -30.64
C LEU A 151 -15.17 -29.46 -30.85
N THR A 152 -14.96 -30.56 -30.13
CA THR A 152 -15.93 -31.67 -30.09
C THR A 152 -16.94 -31.48 -28.96
N TRP A 153 -18.07 -32.19 -29.01
CA TRP A 153 -19.01 -32.21 -27.88
C TRP A 153 -18.36 -32.67 -26.58
N GLY A 154 -17.48 -33.68 -26.65
CA GLY A 154 -16.70 -34.14 -25.49
C GLY A 154 -15.84 -33.02 -24.89
N GLN A 155 -15.05 -32.35 -25.75
CA GLN A 155 -14.20 -31.25 -25.32
C GLN A 155 -15.00 -30.07 -24.74
N ALA A 156 -16.15 -29.74 -25.32
CA ALA A 156 -17.01 -28.68 -24.79
C ALA A 156 -17.47 -28.98 -23.37
N VAL A 157 -17.92 -30.21 -23.10
CA VAL A 157 -18.38 -30.63 -21.77
C VAL A 157 -17.24 -30.67 -20.75
N GLU A 158 -16.05 -31.13 -21.16
CA GLU A 158 -14.85 -31.15 -20.32
C GLU A 158 -14.37 -29.77 -19.86
N TRP A 159 -14.75 -28.69 -20.54
CA TRP A 159 -14.36 -27.33 -20.16
C TRP A 159 -15.23 -26.73 -19.05
N LEU A 160 -16.47 -27.22 -18.85
CA LEU A 160 -17.37 -26.66 -17.83
C LEU A 160 -16.78 -26.69 -16.40
N PRO A 161 -16.15 -27.79 -15.94
CA PRO A 161 -15.54 -27.80 -14.60
C PRO A 161 -14.44 -26.76 -14.44
N LEU A 162 -13.64 -26.54 -15.48
CA LEU A 162 -12.57 -25.54 -15.47
C LEU A 162 -13.16 -24.13 -15.31
N LEU A 163 -14.19 -23.80 -16.10
CA LEU A 163 -14.90 -22.53 -16.00
C LEU A 163 -15.53 -22.32 -14.62
N MET A 164 -16.12 -23.36 -14.03
CA MET A 164 -16.68 -23.29 -12.69
C MET A 164 -15.59 -23.05 -11.63
N GLY A 165 -14.42 -23.69 -11.78
CA GLY A 165 -13.25 -23.48 -10.93
C GLY A 165 -12.72 -22.05 -11.00
N ASP A 166 -12.67 -21.46 -12.19
CA ASP A 166 -12.28 -20.07 -12.42
C ASP A 166 -13.29 -19.08 -11.81
N ILE A 167 -14.59 -19.34 -11.95
CA ILE A 167 -15.65 -18.54 -11.31
C ILE A 167 -15.54 -18.59 -9.79
N GLN A 168 -15.32 -19.77 -9.21
CA GLN A 168 -15.14 -19.92 -7.77
C GLN A 168 -13.92 -19.13 -7.27
N SER A 169 -12.80 -19.21 -8.00
CA SER A 169 -11.59 -18.42 -7.74
C SER A 169 -11.87 -16.92 -7.79
N CYS A 170 -12.52 -16.43 -8.86
CA CYS A 170 -12.90 -15.03 -9.01
C CYS A 170 -13.82 -14.54 -7.88
N ASN A 171 -14.76 -15.38 -7.44
CA ASN A 171 -15.66 -15.05 -6.33
C ASN A 171 -14.91 -14.94 -5.00
N ALA A 172 -13.91 -15.79 -4.76
CA ALA A 172 -13.04 -15.70 -3.58
C ALA A 172 -12.21 -14.42 -3.60
N ASP A 173 -11.66 -14.04 -4.76
CA ASP A 173 -10.93 -12.78 -4.93
C ASP A 173 -11.82 -11.56 -4.65
N LYS A 174 -13.04 -11.54 -5.21
CA LYS A 174 -14.02 -10.48 -4.94
C LYS A 174 -14.42 -10.42 -3.47
N ALA A 175 -14.55 -11.56 -2.80
CA ALA A 175 -14.80 -11.60 -1.36
C ALA A 175 -13.62 -11.02 -0.56
N GLY A 176 -12.37 -11.35 -0.95
CA GLY A 176 -11.16 -10.77 -0.38
C GLY A 176 -11.09 -9.24 -0.53
N LEU A 177 -11.34 -8.72 -1.73
CA LEU A 177 -11.38 -7.28 -1.98
C LEU A 177 -12.42 -6.57 -1.12
N ARG A 178 -13.65 -7.11 -1.01
CA ARG A 178 -14.68 -6.53 -0.15
C ARG A 178 -14.27 -6.50 1.33
N ARG A 179 -13.49 -7.47 1.80
CA ARG A 179 -12.95 -7.46 3.17
C ARG A 179 -11.92 -6.35 3.35
N ILE A 180 -10.98 -6.24 2.43
CA ILE A 180 -9.96 -5.17 2.42
C ILE A 180 -10.64 -3.80 2.43
N ASP A 181 -11.64 -3.58 1.57
CA ASP A 181 -12.34 -2.30 1.50
C ASP A 181 -13.11 -1.97 2.78
N LYS A 182 -13.80 -2.95 3.39
CA LYS A 182 -14.47 -2.76 4.69
C LYS A 182 -13.50 -2.36 5.79
N GLU A 183 -12.32 -2.98 5.80
CA GLU A 183 -11.28 -2.67 6.78
C GLU A 183 -10.74 -1.25 6.59
N ARG A 184 -10.45 -0.83 5.34
CA ARG A 184 -10.05 0.55 5.04
C ARG A 184 -11.09 1.57 5.49
N VAL A 185 -12.38 1.30 5.23
CA VAL A 185 -13.47 2.18 5.67
C VAL A 185 -13.54 2.24 7.20
N SER A 186 -13.40 1.11 7.89
CA SER A 186 -13.42 1.05 9.36
C SER A 186 -12.27 1.84 10.01
N GLU A 187 -11.09 1.81 9.40
CA GLU A 187 -9.92 2.57 9.85
C GLU A 187 -10.09 4.06 9.60
N ALA A 188 -10.65 4.45 8.45
CA ALA A 188 -10.97 5.84 8.16
C ALA A 188 -11.99 6.42 9.17
N THR A 189 -13.01 5.66 9.57
CA THR A 189 -13.95 6.08 10.61
C THR A 189 -13.37 6.13 12.02
N LYS A 190 -12.25 5.45 12.28
CA LYS A 190 -11.58 5.49 13.59
C LYS A 190 -10.61 6.66 13.73
N LYS A 191 -10.19 7.24 12.60
CA LYS A 191 -9.30 8.42 12.54
C LYS A 191 -10.07 9.75 12.62
N ASN A 192 -11.38 9.74 12.34
CA ASN A 192 -12.31 10.86 12.50
C ASN A 192 -12.99 10.84 13.87
#